data_AF-A0A078HE31-F1
#
_entry.id   AF-A0A078HE31-F1
#
_cell.length_a   1.000
_cell.length_b   1.000
_cell.length_c   1.000
_cell.angle_alpha   90.00
_cell.angle_beta   90.00
_cell.angle_gamma   90.00
#
_symmetry.space_group_name_H-M   'P 1'
#
loop_
_entity.id
_entity.type
_entity.pdbx_description
1 polymer ?
#
loop_
_entity_poly.entity_id
_entity_poly.type
_entity_poly.pdbx_seq_one_letter_code
_entity_poly.pdbx_strand_id
1 'polypeptide(L)'
;MVQIHPVQAVPVDSGIGEVKSSPYVTTEQESFTIWMRSLSCGCNSTGTRFRLRKNFKISSRGSSSSYKVVMEPNKDDRQSCYKILNHASVFTIEDGPGRLLAEVKKKRSNVNGLDFGEDILTMVVEPQVDHSFIMGIVIAYGLLKSKL
;
A
#
# COMPACT_ATOMS: atom_id res chain seq x y z
N MET A 1 16.78 -3.36 -8.48
CA MET A 1 16.17 -3.15 -9.80
C MET A 1 14.80 -3.82 -9.75
N VAL A 2 13.71 -3.04 -9.68
CA VAL A 2 12.34 -3.58 -9.68
C VAL A 2 11.87 -3.52 -11.13
N GLN A 3 11.58 -4.69 -11.71
CA GLN A 3 11.10 -4.80 -13.08
C GLN A 3 9.62 -5.19 -13.03
N ILE A 4 8.75 -4.28 -13.48
CA ILE A 4 7.32 -4.49 -13.62
C ILE A 4 7.05 -4.61 -15.12
N HIS A 5 6.42 -5.69 -15.55
CA HIS A 5 5.96 -5.85 -16.93
C HIS A 5 4.49 -5.39 -17.03
N PRO A 6 4.18 -4.33 -17.80
CA PRO A 6 2.80 -3.95 -18.07
C PRO A 6 2.20 -4.86 -19.15
N VAL A 7 0.96 -5.33 -18.94
CA VAL A 7 0.16 -6.00 -19.98
C VAL A 7 -0.56 -4.91 -20.78
N GLN A 8 -0.40 -4.93 -22.10
CA GLN A 8 -0.98 -3.95 -23.03
C GLN A 8 -2.52 -4.00 -23.01
N ALA A 9 -3.16 -2.86 -22.72
CA ALA A 9 -4.59 -2.66 -22.93
C ALA A 9 -4.83 -2.02 -24.31
N VAL A 10 -5.78 -2.57 -25.07
CA VAL A 10 -6.23 -2.05 -26.37
C VAL A 10 -7.21 -0.89 -26.11
N PRO A 11 -7.12 0.26 -26.80
CA PRO A 11 -8.00 1.38 -26.54
C PRO A 11 -9.33 1.21 -27.31
N VAL A 12 -10.45 1.36 -26.60
CA VAL A 12 -11.76 1.68 -27.19
C VAL A 12 -12.04 3.14 -26.85
N ASP A 13 -12.16 3.94 -27.91
CA ASP A 13 -12.44 5.37 -27.88
C ASP A 13 -13.92 5.65 -27.60
N SER A 14 -14.20 6.53 -26.64
CA SER A 14 -15.49 7.20 -26.46
C SER A 14 -15.29 8.40 -25.52
N GLY A 15 -15.06 9.56 -26.12
CA GLY A 15 -14.83 10.81 -25.40
C GLY A 15 -16.04 11.31 -24.60
N ILE A 16 -15.75 11.87 -23.42
CA ILE A 16 -16.42 12.99 -22.74
C ILE A 16 -15.59 13.33 -21.48
N GLY A 17 -15.08 14.58 -21.41
CA GLY A 17 -14.53 15.23 -20.22
C GLY A 17 -13.44 14.48 -19.44
N GLU A 18 -12.18 14.54 -19.89
CA GLU A 18 -11.03 14.06 -19.11
C GLU A 18 -10.85 14.89 -17.82
N VAL A 19 -11.51 14.46 -16.74
CA VAL A 19 -10.83 14.41 -15.46
C VAL A 19 -9.62 13.53 -15.73
N LYS A 20 -8.41 14.10 -15.79
CA LYS A 20 -7.18 13.33 -15.99
C LYS A 20 -7.08 12.30 -14.88
N SER A 21 -7.64 11.12 -15.13
CA SER A 21 -7.55 10.00 -14.23
C SER A 21 -6.07 9.72 -14.10
N SER A 22 -5.57 9.74 -12.88
CA SER A 22 -4.18 9.36 -12.62
C SER A 22 -3.95 8.00 -13.29
N PRO A 23 -2.86 7.79 -14.05
CA PRO A 23 -2.58 6.51 -14.70
C PRO A 23 -2.39 5.37 -13.69
N TYR A 24 -2.40 5.68 -12.39
CA TYR A 24 -2.28 4.75 -11.28
C TYR A 24 -3.61 4.41 -10.61
N VAL A 25 -4.74 4.86 -11.17
CA VAL A 25 -6.09 4.57 -10.66
C VAL A 25 -6.83 3.71 -11.66
N THR A 26 -7.29 2.54 -11.22
CA THR A 26 -7.98 1.55 -12.07
C THR A 26 -9.41 1.33 -11.61
N THR A 27 -10.27 0.88 -12.53
CA THR A 27 -11.67 0.54 -12.21
C THR A 27 -11.82 -0.86 -11.63
N GLU A 28 -10.80 -1.69 -11.76
CA GLU A 28 -10.76 -3.06 -11.29
C GLU A 28 -9.82 -3.21 -10.09
N GLN A 29 -10.06 -4.26 -9.31
CA GLN A 29 -9.15 -4.67 -8.25
C GLN A 29 -7.87 -5.22 -8.88
N GLU A 30 -6.71 -4.79 -8.39
CA GLU A 30 -5.41 -5.20 -8.94
C GLU A 30 -4.57 -5.94 -7.91
N SER A 31 -3.79 -6.93 -8.38
CA SER A 31 -2.88 -7.72 -7.55
C SER A 31 -1.43 -7.54 -7.97
N PHE A 32 -0.58 -7.24 -7.01
CA PHE A 32 0.85 -7.00 -7.19
C PHE A 32 1.68 -7.97 -6.34
N THR A 33 2.78 -8.47 -6.90
CA THR A 33 3.82 -9.18 -6.13
C THR A 33 4.97 -8.22 -5.86
N ILE A 34 5.29 -8.00 -4.59
CA ILE A 34 6.34 -7.09 -4.14
C ILE A 34 7.48 -7.90 -3.53
N TRP A 35 8.71 -7.65 -3.96
CA TRP A 35 9.92 -8.25 -3.38
C TRP A 35 10.69 -7.19 -2.60
N MET A 36 10.84 -7.38 -1.29
CA MET A 36 11.35 -6.38 -0.34
C MET A 36 12.74 -6.73 0.21
N ARG A 37 13.66 -7.21 -0.63
CA ARG A 37 15.05 -7.42 -0.21
C ARG A 37 15.86 -6.13 -0.24
N SER A 38 16.44 -5.79 0.92
CA SER A 38 17.41 -4.68 1.08
C SER A 38 16.92 -3.37 0.45
N LEU A 39 15.78 -2.88 0.94
CA LEU A 39 15.26 -1.58 0.53
C LEU A 39 16.07 -0.48 1.20
N SER A 40 16.77 0.34 0.41
CA SER A 40 17.30 1.63 0.81
C SER A 40 16.57 2.72 0.04
N CYS A 41 15.75 3.54 0.70
CA CYS A 41 15.15 4.70 0.04
C CYS A 41 16.07 5.91 0.19
N GLY A 42 16.70 6.32 -0.91
CA GLY A 42 17.26 7.67 -1.06
C GLY A 42 16.14 8.59 -1.55
N CYS A 43 15.39 9.19 -0.64
CA CYS A 43 14.26 10.03 -0.97
C CYS A 43 14.63 11.52 -0.74
N ASN A 44 15.06 12.21 -1.79
CA ASN A 44 15.44 13.63 -1.79
C ASN A 44 14.43 14.49 -2.58
N SER A 45 13.14 14.28 -2.33
CA SER A 45 12.05 14.92 -3.08
C SER A 45 11.51 16.20 -2.44
N THR A 46 11.24 17.19 -3.30
CA THR A 46 10.44 18.41 -3.03
C THR A 46 8.91 18.18 -3.16
N GLY A 47 8.47 16.95 -3.44
CA GLY A 47 7.07 16.59 -3.65
C GLY A 47 6.28 16.23 -2.38
N THR A 48 5.04 15.74 -2.58
CA THR A 48 4.07 15.40 -1.51
C THR A 48 4.66 14.46 -0.47
N ARG A 49 4.57 14.87 0.81
CA ARG A 49 5.12 14.12 1.95
C ARG A 49 4.00 13.48 2.77
N PHE A 50 4.24 12.24 3.17
CA PHE A 50 3.42 11.56 4.16
C PHE A 50 4.28 11.12 5.34
N ARG A 51 3.64 11.03 6.51
CA ARG A 51 4.27 10.61 7.76
C ARG A 51 3.59 9.37 8.29
N LEU A 52 4.35 8.30 8.42
CA LEU A 52 3.90 7.08 9.07
C LEU A 52 4.18 7.19 10.59
N ARG A 53 3.13 7.06 11.41
CA ARG A 53 3.19 7.09 12.88
C ARG A 53 2.70 5.78 13.45
N LYS A 54 3.49 5.14 14.31
CA LYS A 54 3.05 3.94 15.05
C LYS A 54 2.13 4.35 16.19
N ASN A 55 0.92 3.78 16.27
CA ASN A 55 0.04 3.97 17.42
C ASN A 55 0.32 2.86 18.44
N PHE A 56 0.92 3.23 19.57
CA PHE A 56 1.06 2.31 20.70
C PHE A 56 -0.23 2.37 21.54
N LYS A 57 -0.97 1.26 21.63
CA LYS A 57 -2.04 1.09 22.64
C LYS A 57 -1.48 0.26 23.79
N ILE A 58 -1.48 0.80 25.00
CA ILE A 58 -0.93 0.17 26.23
C ILE A 58 -1.97 -0.79 26.87
N SER A 59 -2.73 -1.56 26.08
CA SER A 59 -3.76 -2.47 26.63
C SER A 59 -3.71 -3.87 26.01
N SER A 60 -3.57 -4.80 26.96
CA SER A 60 -3.80 -6.24 27.01
C SER A 60 -4.70 -6.92 25.97
N ARG A 61 -4.25 -8.11 25.55
CA ARG A 61 -5.02 -9.22 24.96
C ARG A 61 -5.50 -9.03 23.51
N GLY A 62 -4.52 -8.85 22.60
CA GLY A 62 -4.69 -8.94 21.15
C GLY A 62 -3.66 -8.09 20.42
N SER A 63 -2.59 -8.71 19.91
CA SER A 63 -1.35 -8.05 19.44
C SER A 63 -1.45 -7.27 18.11
N SER A 64 -2.60 -6.69 17.77
CA SER A 64 -2.75 -5.92 16.53
C SER A 64 -2.05 -4.56 16.65
N SER A 65 -0.86 -4.42 16.06
CA SER A 65 -0.20 -3.12 15.93
C SER A 65 -0.85 -2.30 14.82
N SER A 66 -1.15 -1.02 15.08
CA SER A 66 -1.73 -0.12 14.08
C SER A 66 -0.83 1.08 13.80
N TYR A 67 -0.82 1.55 12.55
CA TYR A 67 -0.04 2.71 12.13
C TYR A 67 -0.97 3.73 11.47
N LYS A 68 -0.78 5.01 11.77
CA LYS A 68 -1.48 6.12 11.12
C LYS A 68 -0.57 6.69 10.04
N VAL A 69 -1.04 6.74 8.80
CA VAL A 69 -0.42 7.52 7.73
C VAL A 69 -1.10 8.88 7.71
N VAL A 70 -0.30 9.94 7.78
CA VAL A 70 -0.79 11.31 7.76
C VAL A 70 -0.15 12.03 6.59
N MET A 71 -0.96 12.54 5.67
CA MET A 71 -0.50 13.46 4.63
C MET A 71 -0.23 14.83 5.26
N GLU A 72 0.79 15.54 4.80
CA GLU A 72 0.95 16.94 5.21
C GLU A 72 -0.27 17.74 4.77
N PRO A 73 -0.89 18.51 5.67
CA PRO A 73 -2.10 19.26 5.36
C PRO A 73 -1.76 20.31 4.31
N ASN A 74 -2.42 20.23 3.16
CA ASN A 74 -2.53 21.39 2.28
C ASN A 74 -3.48 22.40 2.94
N LYS A 75 -3.30 23.70 2.71
CA LYS A 75 -3.99 24.77 3.45
C LYS A 75 -5.51 24.72 3.36
N ASP A 76 -6.04 23.97 2.38
CA ASP A 76 -7.46 23.88 2.07
C ASP A 76 -8.06 22.48 2.31
N ASP A 77 -7.28 21.49 2.77
CA ASP A 77 -7.71 20.08 2.70
C ASP A 77 -7.94 19.41 4.06
N ARG A 78 -8.98 18.58 4.13
CA ARG A 78 -9.23 17.70 5.27
C ARG A 78 -8.03 16.78 5.39
N GLN A 79 -7.45 16.69 6.58
CA GLN A 79 -6.28 15.84 6.79
C GLN A 79 -6.63 14.38 6.49
N SER A 80 -6.21 13.90 5.32
CA SER A 80 -6.38 12.51 4.91
C SER A 80 -5.57 11.62 5.84
N CYS A 81 -6.27 10.81 6.62
CA CYS A 81 -5.70 9.88 7.59
C CYS A 81 -5.95 8.47 7.10
N TYR A 82 -4.90 7.65 7.03
CA TYR A 82 -5.01 6.23 6.71
C TYR A 82 -4.52 5.38 7.87
N LYS A 83 -4.98 4.15 7.94
CA LYS A 83 -4.63 3.19 9.00
C LYS A 83 -4.05 1.93 8.39
N ILE A 84 -2.93 1.47 8.91
CA ILE A 84 -2.44 0.12 8.67
C ILE A 84 -2.84 -0.73 9.87
N LEU A 85 -3.57 -1.82 9.65
CA LEU A 85 -3.99 -2.75 10.69
C LEU A 85 -3.29 -4.10 10.48
N ASN A 86 -2.64 -4.62 11.52
CA ASN A 86 -1.96 -5.92 11.46
C ASN A 86 -2.84 -7.02 12.05
N HIS A 87 -3.10 -8.06 11.24
CA HIS A 87 -3.88 -9.24 11.56
C HIS A 87 -3.05 -10.50 11.29
N ALA A 88 -2.27 -10.96 12.28
CA ALA A 88 -1.38 -12.12 12.17
C ALA A 88 -0.41 -12.06 10.97
N SER A 89 -0.72 -12.73 9.85
CA SER A 89 0.10 -12.79 8.63
C SER A 89 -0.40 -11.89 7.49
N VAL A 90 -1.45 -11.10 7.76
CA VAL A 90 -2.09 -10.18 6.83
C VAL A 90 -2.06 -8.79 7.46
N PHE A 91 -1.84 -7.76 6.66
CA PHE A 91 -2.15 -6.40 7.09
C PHE A 91 -2.99 -5.69 6.05
N THR A 92 -3.89 -4.82 6.51
CA THR A 92 -4.79 -4.04 5.67
C THR A 92 -4.44 -2.57 5.76
N ILE A 93 -4.72 -1.84 4.68
CA ILE A 93 -4.64 -0.38 4.61
C ILE A 93 -6.07 0.12 4.45
N GLU A 94 -6.49 0.98 5.37
CA GLU A 94 -7.82 1.57 5.42
C GLU A 94 -7.75 3.10 5.39
N ASP A 95 -8.80 3.74 4.90
CA ASP A 95 -8.96 5.18 5.00
C ASP A 95 -9.40 5.64 6.42
N GLY A 96 -9.68 6.93 6.58
CA GLY A 96 -10.10 7.51 7.86
C GLY A 96 -11.38 6.86 8.41
N PRO A 97 -12.45 6.78 7.59
CA PRO A 97 -13.69 6.05 7.87
C PRO A 97 -13.53 4.55 8.13
N GLY A 98 -12.48 3.90 7.62
CA GLY A 98 -12.27 2.45 7.74
C GLY A 98 -12.61 1.66 6.48
N ARG A 99 -12.77 2.32 5.33
CA ARG A 99 -12.91 1.64 4.03
C ARG A 99 -11.59 0.97 3.69
N LEU A 100 -11.65 -0.30 3.29
CA LEU A 100 -10.49 -1.03 2.80
C LEU A 100 -9.97 -0.37 1.52
N LEU A 101 -8.65 -0.17 1.45
CA LEU A 101 -7.96 0.33 0.27
C LEU A 101 -7.03 -0.73 -0.31
N ALA A 102 -6.39 -1.50 0.57
CA ALA A 102 -5.57 -2.62 0.15
C ALA A 102 -5.44 -3.69 1.23
N GLU A 103 -5.26 -4.92 0.79
CA GLU A 103 -4.89 -6.06 1.61
C GLU A 103 -3.48 -6.54 1.21
N VAL A 104 -2.64 -6.83 2.19
CA VAL A 104 -1.27 -7.28 1.96
C VAL A 104 -0.99 -8.55 2.76
N LYS A 105 -0.49 -9.57 2.07
CA LYS A 105 -0.22 -10.91 2.61
C LYS A 105 1.21 -11.34 2.27
N LYS A 106 1.85 -12.12 3.14
CA LYS A 106 3.06 -12.86 2.77
C LYS A 106 2.71 -13.89 1.67
N LYS A 107 3.47 -13.93 0.59
CA LYS A 107 3.25 -14.89 -0.49
C LYS A 107 3.65 -16.28 -0.01
N ARG A 108 2.71 -17.23 -0.04
CA ARG A 108 2.94 -18.63 0.32
C ARG A 108 2.69 -19.52 -0.89
N SER A 109 3.49 -20.57 -1.09
CA SER A 109 3.23 -21.53 -2.17
C SER A 109 2.04 -22.42 -1.81
N ASN A 110 1.17 -22.65 -2.79
CA ASN A 110 0.00 -23.52 -2.62
C ASN A 110 0.38 -25.02 -2.67
N VAL A 111 1.57 -25.33 -3.20
CA VAL A 111 2.16 -26.67 -3.20
C VAL A 111 3.20 -26.72 -2.07
N ASN A 112 2.98 -27.61 -1.10
CA ASN A 112 3.85 -27.89 0.06
C ASN A 112 4.02 -26.80 1.14
N GLY A 113 3.33 -25.66 1.07
CA GLY A 113 3.42 -24.63 2.13
C GLY A 113 4.83 -24.05 2.28
N LEU A 114 5.65 -24.10 1.21
CA LEU A 114 6.95 -23.45 1.18
C LEU A 114 6.71 -21.94 1.20
N ASP A 115 7.19 -21.29 2.27
CA ASP A 115 7.19 -19.85 2.37
C ASP A 115 8.20 -19.29 1.36
N PHE A 116 7.78 -18.32 0.54
CA PHE A 116 8.69 -17.63 -0.39
C PHE A 116 9.65 -16.69 0.35
N GLY A 117 9.57 -16.66 1.68
CA GLY A 117 10.35 -15.82 2.55
C GLY A 117 9.57 -14.59 2.94
N GLU A 118 9.95 -13.99 4.06
CA GLU A 118 9.25 -12.85 4.65
C GLU A 118 9.30 -11.58 3.78
N ASP A 119 10.19 -11.59 2.78
CA ASP A 119 10.44 -10.49 1.85
C ASP A 119 9.48 -10.48 0.64
N ILE A 120 8.67 -11.52 0.42
CA ILE A 120 7.78 -11.59 -0.75
C ILE A 120 6.34 -11.39 -0.31
N LEU A 121 5.73 -10.29 -0.77
CA LEU A 121 4.37 -9.91 -0.45
C LEU A 121 3.46 -9.99 -1.68
N THR A 122 2.20 -10.31 -1.44
CA THR A 122 1.09 -10.12 -2.37
C THR A 122 0.24 -8.98 -1.84
N MET A 123 0.07 -7.93 -2.64
CA MET A 123 -0.76 -6.77 -2.34
C MET A 123 -1.95 -6.79 -3.29
N VAL A 124 -3.17 -6.68 -2.76
CA VAL A 124 -4.41 -6.53 -3.51
C VAL A 124 -4.96 -5.14 -3.22
N VAL A 125 -5.15 -4.32 -4.24
CA VAL A 125 -5.60 -2.93 -4.11
C VAL A 125 -7.01 -2.81 -4.66
N GLU A 126 -7.89 -2.15 -3.90
CA GLU A 126 -9.28 -1.92 -4.28
C GLU A 126 -9.40 -0.99 -5.50
N PRO A 127 -10.50 -1.10 -6.27
CA PRO A 127 -10.82 -0.16 -7.33
C PRO A 127 -10.78 1.30 -6.89
N GLN A 128 -10.47 2.19 -7.83
CA GLN A 128 -10.49 3.65 -7.64
C GLN A 128 -9.50 4.15 -6.57
N VAL A 129 -8.48 3.36 -6.27
CA VAL A 129 -7.39 3.72 -5.37
C VAL A 129 -6.13 3.96 -6.18
N ASP A 130 -5.33 4.96 -5.79
CA ASP A 130 -4.03 5.22 -6.41
C ASP A 130 -3.01 4.16 -5.95
N HIS A 131 -2.65 3.26 -6.86
CA HIS A 131 -1.75 2.13 -6.58
C HIS A 131 -0.35 2.58 -6.19
N SER A 132 0.14 3.69 -6.76
CA SER A 132 1.46 4.25 -6.44
C SER A 132 1.51 4.75 -5.01
N PHE A 133 0.44 5.39 -4.53
CA PHE A 133 0.31 5.82 -3.16
C PHE A 133 0.30 4.64 -2.18
N ILE A 134 -0.51 3.62 -2.45
CA ILE A 134 -0.57 2.41 -1.61
C ILE A 134 0.79 1.70 -1.59
N MET A 135 1.43 1.54 -2.75
CA MET A 135 2.77 0.96 -2.85
C MET A 135 3.78 1.72 -2.00
N GLY A 136 3.74 3.06 -2.03
CA GLY A 136 4.58 3.91 -1.18
C GLY A 136 4.39 3.66 0.32
N ILE A 137 3.14 3.46 0.76
CA ILE A 137 2.82 3.10 2.15
C ILE A 137 3.41 1.73 2.51
N VAL A 138 3.24 0.72 1.64
CA VAL A 138 3.76 -0.65 1.88
C VAL A 138 5.28 -0.66 1.98
N ILE A 139 5.97 0.04 1.08
CA ILE A 139 7.43 0.18 1.11
C ILE A 139 7.88 0.88 2.40
N ALA A 140 7.26 2.01 2.76
CA ALA A 140 7.58 2.74 3.99
C ALA A 140 7.34 1.88 5.24
N TYR A 141 6.28 1.07 5.25
CA TYR A 141 5.99 0.14 6.32
C TYR A 141 7.04 -0.97 6.42
N GLY A 142 7.42 -1.59 5.30
CA GLY A 142 8.49 -2.59 5.24
C GLY A 142 9.83 -2.05 5.75
N LEU A 143 10.17 -0.82 5.36
CA LEU A 143 11.35 -0.09 5.85
C LEU A 143 11.31 0.13 7.37
N LEU A 144 10.15 0.49 7.93
CA LEU A 144 10.00 0.72 9.37
C LEU A 144 10.12 -0.55 10.21
N LYS A 145 9.81 -1.71 9.62
CA LYS A 145 9.83 -3.00 10.29
C LYS A 145 11.21 -3.68 10.27
N SER A 146 12.14 -3.24 9.40
CA SER A 146 13.56 -3.66 9.30
C SER A 146 13.88 -5.17 9.23
N LYS A 147 12.87 -6.03 9.26
CA LYS A 147 12.81 -7.46 8.93
C LYS A 147 11.34 -7.84 9.19
N LEU A 148 10.59 -8.08 8.12
CA LEU A 148 9.23 -8.65 8.24
C LEU A 148 9.30 -10.12 8.58
#